data_AF-A0A815Y4H4-F1
#
_entry.id   AF-A0A815Y4H4-F1
#
_cell.length_a   1.000
_cell.length_b   1.000
_cell.length_c   1.000
_cell.angle_alpha   90.00
_cell.angle_beta   90.00
_cell.angle_gamma   90.00
#
_symmetry.space_group_name_H-M   'P 1'
#
loop_
_entity.id
_entity.type
_entity.pdbx_description
1 polymer ?
#
loop_
_entity_poly.entity_id
_entity_poly.type
_entity_poly.pdbx_seq_one_letter_code
_entity_poly.pdbx_strand_id
1 'polypeptide(L)'
;MFYYLLLLCLLINSIISQDNQCFYLNNKLTKYNHYNSLNLQITNQPAIRLCQNLNSNHCCPQIYEDRLQNATALELYRLFELSTINLYEPLLRLTKDLNNTFIALINFSRNETHLVLRRGYNALYRSYQHSIDRFFNQLLTLTSRTYSQDLHTYVDDLFRNILHISLTLNDNKQISPTYFSCLWRNQPFANHPNLLEKQLESNLGKLFQLSDLFKLSHELVQVLSTSVTTDYHCIDSYMQLSYCNLCHNRNELPCLTNCMNIIESCLVNLTFIDDVWQNFIDAIENVDYFNNIEKVLSSIGLSISDAVMTFFNSGGVQNKDVCILTDRTKVDGNYMCI
;
A
#
# COMPACT_ATOMS: atom_id res chain seq x y z
N MET A 1 -12.63 -15.18 -9.07
CA MET A 1 -12.67 -16.04 -7.86
C MET A 1 -13.30 -17.42 -8.13
N PHE A 2 -14.46 -17.51 -8.80
CA PHE A 2 -15.19 -18.76 -9.06
C PHE A 2 -14.48 -19.86 -9.87
N TYR A 3 -13.53 -19.53 -10.76
CA TYR A 3 -12.78 -20.54 -11.54
C TYR A 3 -11.91 -21.47 -10.66
N TYR A 4 -11.42 -20.99 -9.52
CA TYR A 4 -10.63 -21.79 -8.58
C TYR A 4 -11.52 -22.64 -7.64
N LEU A 5 -12.76 -22.21 -7.41
CA LEU A 5 -13.81 -23.00 -6.71
C LEU A 5 -14.21 -24.24 -7.50
N LEU A 6 -14.17 -24.16 -8.83
CA LEU A 6 -14.34 -25.33 -9.71
C LEU A 6 -13.14 -26.29 -9.62
N LEU A 7 -11.90 -25.78 -9.58
CA LEU A 7 -10.69 -26.59 -9.38
C LEU A 7 -10.69 -27.32 -8.03
N LEU A 8 -11.17 -26.66 -6.97
CA LEU A 8 -11.39 -27.22 -5.63
C LEU A 8 -12.19 -28.53 -5.66
N CYS A 9 -13.24 -28.60 -6.48
CA CYS A 9 -14.08 -29.79 -6.61
C CYS A 9 -13.53 -30.82 -7.63
N LEU A 10 -12.67 -30.40 -8.56
CA LEU A 10 -12.11 -31.25 -9.63
C LEU A 10 -10.81 -31.97 -9.24
N LEU A 11 -10.11 -31.54 -8.18
CA LEU A 11 -8.84 -32.12 -7.73
C LEU A 11 -8.97 -33.44 -6.93
N ILE A 12 -10.19 -33.97 -6.81
CA ILE A 12 -10.46 -35.19 -6.07
C ILE A 12 -10.13 -36.39 -6.96
N ASN A 13 -8.84 -36.72 -7.04
CA ASN A 13 -8.34 -37.77 -7.92
C ASN A 13 -8.95 -39.14 -7.61
N SER A 14 -9.41 -39.82 -8.65
CA SER A 14 -9.71 -41.25 -8.64
C SER A 14 -8.41 -42.08 -8.54
N ILE A 15 -8.33 -42.96 -7.55
CA ILE A 15 -7.26 -43.95 -7.39
C ILE A 15 -7.82 -45.31 -7.84
N ILE A 16 -7.00 -46.07 -8.58
CA ILE A 16 -7.32 -47.40 -9.11
C ILE A 16 -7.19 -48.46 -8.01
N SER A 17 -8.10 -49.44 -8.01
CA SER A 17 -8.28 -50.46 -6.98
C SER A 17 -7.12 -51.44 -6.82
N GLN A 18 -6.72 -51.69 -5.57
CA GLN A 18 -6.04 -52.91 -5.14
C GLN A 18 -6.66 -53.44 -3.85
N ASP A 19 -6.72 -54.77 -3.73
CA ASP A 19 -7.33 -55.58 -2.65
C ASP A 19 -6.62 -55.46 -1.28
N ASN A 20 -6.27 -54.26 -0.85
CA ASN A 20 -5.78 -54.01 0.50
C ASN A 20 -6.83 -53.22 1.30
N GLN A 21 -7.16 -53.73 2.48
CA GLN A 21 -8.06 -53.07 3.42
C GLN A 21 -7.53 -51.64 3.72
N CYS A 22 -8.39 -50.62 3.58
CA CYS A 22 -8.07 -49.21 3.84
C CYS A 22 -7.04 -48.54 2.90
N PHE A 23 -6.80 -49.12 1.72
CA PHE A 23 -5.81 -48.64 0.73
C PHE A 23 -6.01 -47.17 0.32
N TYR A 24 -7.25 -46.78 -0.03
CA TYR A 24 -7.52 -45.43 -0.55
C TYR A 24 -7.24 -44.32 0.45
N LEU A 25 -7.60 -44.55 1.72
CA LEU A 25 -7.36 -43.61 2.80
C LEU A 25 -5.86 -43.48 3.09
N ASN A 26 -5.15 -44.60 3.18
CA ASN A 26 -3.71 -44.59 3.43
C ASN A 26 -2.96 -43.88 2.31
N ASN A 27 -3.33 -44.14 1.05
CA ASN A 27 -2.71 -43.51 -0.12
C ASN A 27 -2.99 -41.99 -0.20
N LYS A 28 -4.21 -41.55 0.14
CA LYS A 28 -4.51 -40.10 0.21
C LYS A 28 -3.70 -39.43 1.31
N LEU A 29 -3.52 -40.07 2.47
CA LEU A 29 -2.76 -39.51 3.59
C LEU A 29 -1.25 -39.50 3.34
N THR A 30 -0.70 -40.51 2.65
CA THR A 30 0.73 -40.57 2.29
C THR A 30 1.08 -39.63 1.14
N LYS A 31 0.19 -39.45 0.15
CA LYS A 31 0.42 -38.53 -1.00
C LYS A 31 0.72 -37.09 -0.57
N TYR A 32 0.21 -36.65 0.57
CA TYR A 32 0.45 -35.30 1.09
C TYR A 32 1.62 -35.21 2.10
N ASN A 33 2.41 -36.26 2.30
CA ASN A 33 3.52 -36.32 3.29
C ASN A 33 3.12 -35.90 4.72
N HIS A 34 1.82 -35.89 5.04
CA HIS A 34 1.32 -35.30 6.28
C HIS A 34 1.35 -36.28 7.46
N TYR A 35 1.58 -37.58 7.23
CA TYR A 35 1.67 -38.59 8.28
C TYR A 35 2.74 -39.64 7.97
N ASN A 36 3.60 -39.93 8.96
CA ASN A 36 4.38 -41.17 8.99
C ASN A 36 3.39 -42.33 9.07
N SER A 37 3.25 -43.07 7.97
CA SER A 37 2.52 -44.34 7.80
C SER A 37 1.52 -44.67 8.91
N LEU A 38 0.29 -44.15 8.79
CA LEU A 38 -0.81 -44.65 9.59
C LEU A 38 -1.06 -46.10 9.14
N ASN A 39 -0.64 -47.08 9.94
CA ASN A 39 -0.88 -48.50 9.67
C ASN A 39 -2.36 -48.81 9.97
N LEU A 40 -3.27 -48.21 9.19
CA LEU A 40 -4.71 -48.23 9.39
C LEU A 40 -5.25 -49.62 9.04
N GLN A 41 -5.85 -50.28 10.02
CA GLN A 41 -6.59 -51.51 9.85
C GLN A 41 -8.08 -51.22 10.04
N ILE A 42 -8.95 -52.10 9.52
CA ILE A 42 -10.38 -52.06 9.85
C ILE A 42 -10.51 -52.28 11.35
N THR A 43 -11.14 -51.34 12.05
CA THR A 43 -11.36 -51.45 13.49
C THR A 43 -12.86 -51.59 13.77
N ASN A 44 -13.21 -52.47 14.72
CA ASN A 44 -14.56 -52.55 15.29
C ASN A 44 -14.79 -51.43 16.34
N GLN A 45 -14.21 -50.26 16.12
CA GLN A 45 -14.29 -49.10 17.02
C GLN A 45 -15.44 -48.19 16.59
N PRO A 46 -15.85 -47.21 17.41
CA PRO A 46 -16.75 -46.16 16.95
C PRO A 46 -16.10 -45.35 15.81
N ALA A 47 -16.90 -45.06 14.79
CA ALA A 47 -16.52 -44.16 13.71
C ALA A 47 -16.27 -42.75 14.26
N ILE A 48 -15.48 -41.98 13.52
CA ILE A 48 -15.36 -40.53 13.73
C ILE A 48 -16.75 -39.87 13.78
N ARG A 49 -16.91 -38.90 14.70
CA ARG A 49 -18.19 -38.26 15.00
C ARG A 49 -18.82 -37.66 13.74
N LEU A 50 -18.00 -37.15 12.84
CA LEU A 50 -18.44 -36.53 11.60
C LEU A 50 -18.94 -37.52 10.53
N CYS A 51 -18.59 -38.82 10.60
CA CYS A 51 -18.95 -39.82 9.58
C CYS A 51 -19.93 -40.91 10.09
N GLN A 52 -20.73 -40.61 11.11
CA GLN A 52 -21.54 -41.57 11.90
C GLN A 52 -22.59 -42.40 11.12
N ASN A 53 -22.85 -42.11 9.84
CA ASN A 53 -24.03 -42.64 9.13
C ASN A 53 -23.84 -43.98 8.40
N LEU A 54 -22.72 -44.69 8.55
CA LEU A 54 -22.43 -45.87 7.72
C LEU A 54 -21.68 -46.95 8.54
N ASN A 55 -22.31 -48.14 8.68
CA ASN A 55 -21.87 -49.47 9.15
C ASN A 55 -20.54 -49.66 9.94
N SER A 56 -20.54 -50.67 10.83
CA SER A 56 -19.49 -51.05 11.79
C SER A 56 -18.11 -51.46 11.26
N ASN A 57 -17.89 -51.53 9.94
CA ASN A 57 -16.57 -51.83 9.34
C ASN A 57 -16.03 -50.57 8.66
N HIS A 58 -15.13 -49.85 9.33
CA HIS A 58 -14.50 -48.65 8.80
C HIS A 58 -12.99 -48.61 9.09
N CYS A 59 -12.30 -47.73 8.36
CA CYS A 59 -10.86 -47.50 8.39
C CYS A 59 -10.45 -46.30 9.27
N CYS A 60 -11.41 -45.53 9.80
CA CYS A 60 -11.16 -44.29 10.54
C CYS A 60 -11.59 -44.41 12.00
N PRO A 61 -10.70 -44.85 12.91
CA PRO A 61 -10.98 -44.79 14.33
C PRO A 61 -10.99 -43.34 14.83
N GLN A 62 -11.80 -43.07 15.85
CA GLN A 62 -11.99 -41.73 16.43
C GLN A 62 -10.69 -41.05 16.89
N ILE A 63 -9.66 -41.81 17.27
CA ILE A 63 -8.34 -41.26 17.66
C ILE A 63 -7.64 -40.46 16.55
N TYR A 64 -8.08 -40.61 15.29
CA TYR A 64 -7.53 -39.86 14.15
C TYR A 64 -8.43 -38.70 13.70
N GLU A 65 -9.52 -38.40 14.41
CA GLU A 65 -10.42 -37.27 14.10
C GLU A 65 -9.66 -35.95 14.03
N ASP A 66 -8.97 -35.60 15.13
CA ASP A 66 -8.19 -34.36 15.23
C ASP A 66 -7.11 -34.27 14.14
N ARG A 67 -6.54 -35.41 13.73
CA ARG A 67 -5.54 -35.44 12.65
C ARG A 67 -6.20 -35.10 11.32
N LEU A 68 -7.30 -35.75 10.99
CA LEU A 68 -8.03 -35.49 9.74
C LEU A 68 -8.57 -34.06 9.66
N GLN A 69 -9.04 -33.49 10.79
CA GLN A 69 -9.43 -32.08 10.86
C GLN A 69 -8.24 -31.14 10.58
N ASN A 70 -7.09 -31.38 11.21
CA ASN A 70 -5.89 -30.57 10.97
C ASN A 70 -5.39 -30.67 9.52
N ALA A 71 -5.42 -31.88 8.93
CA ALA A 71 -5.07 -32.06 7.52
C ALA A 71 -6.04 -31.30 6.59
N THR A 72 -7.33 -31.34 6.91
CA THR A 72 -8.37 -30.62 6.17
C THR A 72 -8.16 -29.11 6.24
N ALA A 73 -7.87 -28.57 7.43
CA ALA A 73 -7.57 -27.15 7.61
C ALA A 73 -6.37 -26.71 6.76
N LEU A 74 -5.31 -27.51 6.71
CA LEU A 74 -4.14 -27.25 5.85
C LEU A 74 -4.46 -27.34 4.36
N GLU A 75 -5.33 -28.27 3.95
CA GLU A 75 -5.77 -28.41 2.55
C GLU A 75 -6.55 -27.17 2.13
N LEU A 76 -7.56 -26.78 2.92
CA LEU A 76 -8.34 -25.56 2.71
C LEU A 76 -7.42 -24.33 2.65
N TYR A 77 -6.44 -24.21 3.56
CA TYR A 77 -5.49 -23.10 3.55
C TYR A 77 -4.76 -22.97 2.21
N ARG A 78 -4.16 -24.07 1.72
CA ARG A 78 -3.42 -24.05 0.46
C ARG A 78 -4.32 -23.72 -0.72
N LEU A 79 -5.55 -24.21 -0.71
CA LEU A 79 -6.51 -23.97 -1.78
C LEU A 79 -6.97 -22.50 -1.80
N PHE A 80 -7.26 -21.92 -0.64
CA PHE A 80 -7.60 -20.51 -0.54
C PHE A 80 -6.42 -19.60 -0.90
N GLU A 81 -5.22 -19.89 -0.40
CA GLU A 81 -3.99 -19.18 -0.75
C GLU A 81 -3.73 -19.18 -2.27
N LEU A 82 -3.88 -20.32 -2.94
CA LEU A 82 -3.77 -20.42 -4.39
C LEU A 82 -4.88 -19.65 -5.13
N SER A 83 -6.08 -19.59 -4.57
CA SER A 83 -7.19 -18.84 -5.17
C SER A 83 -6.99 -17.31 -5.07
N THR A 84 -6.25 -16.85 -4.06
CA THR A 84 -5.97 -15.43 -3.79
C THR A 84 -4.65 -14.94 -4.35
N ILE A 85 -3.77 -15.83 -4.83
CA ILE A 85 -2.43 -15.46 -5.33
C ILE A 85 -2.47 -14.43 -6.48
N ASN A 86 -3.49 -14.53 -7.34
CA ASN A 86 -3.71 -13.60 -8.45
C ASN A 86 -4.25 -12.23 -8.02
N LEU A 87 -4.58 -12.05 -6.73
CA LEU A 87 -4.90 -10.75 -6.13
C LEU A 87 -3.70 -10.22 -5.34
N TYR A 88 -3.04 -11.11 -4.60
CA TYR A 88 -1.90 -10.79 -3.74
C TYR A 88 -0.71 -10.17 -4.50
N GLU A 89 -0.24 -10.84 -5.54
CA GLU A 89 0.95 -10.43 -6.31
C GLU A 89 0.75 -9.09 -7.04
N PRO A 90 -0.38 -8.84 -7.74
CA PRO A 90 -0.63 -7.55 -8.36
C PRO A 90 -0.69 -6.38 -7.39
N LEU A 91 -1.32 -6.52 -6.21
CA LEU A 91 -1.41 -5.44 -5.22
C LEU A 91 -0.03 -5.03 -4.68
N LEU A 92 0.83 -6.03 -4.40
CA LEU A 92 2.21 -5.79 -4.00
C LEU A 92 2.99 -5.07 -5.10
N ARG A 93 2.81 -5.51 -6.35
CA ARG A 93 3.44 -4.89 -7.52
C ARG A 93 2.98 -3.45 -7.74
N LEU A 94 1.69 -3.17 -7.62
CA LEU A 94 1.11 -1.83 -7.74
C LEU A 94 1.73 -0.85 -6.74
N THR A 95 1.91 -1.28 -5.48
CA THR A 95 2.58 -0.47 -4.45
C THR A 95 4.01 -0.12 -4.86
N LYS A 96 4.76 -1.10 -5.37
CA LYS A 96 6.14 -0.91 -5.83
C LYS A 96 6.22 0.00 -7.05
N ASP A 97 5.37 -0.23 -8.04
CA ASP A 97 5.34 0.53 -9.29
C ASP A 97 4.93 1.98 -9.04
N LEU A 98 3.98 2.23 -8.13
CA LEU A 98 3.59 3.56 -7.70
C LEU A 98 4.77 4.31 -7.04
N ASN A 99 5.53 3.65 -6.16
CA ASN A 99 6.72 4.23 -5.55
C ASN A 99 7.82 4.55 -6.59
N ASN A 100 8.05 3.65 -7.55
CA ASN A 100 9.01 3.88 -8.63
C ASN A 100 8.59 5.07 -9.51
N THR A 101 7.30 5.15 -9.83
CA THR A 101 6.72 6.26 -10.61
C THR A 101 6.85 7.58 -9.87
N PHE A 102 6.60 7.60 -8.56
CA PHE A 102 6.81 8.78 -7.73
C PHE A 102 8.26 9.28 -7.80
N ILE A 103 9.23 8.38 -7.59
CA ILE A 103 10.66 8.72 -7.67
C ILE A 103 11.03 9.25 -9.06
N ALA A 104 10.49 8.63 -10.13
CA ALA A 104 10.73 9.07 -11.50
C ALA A 104 10.17 10.48 -11.76
N LEU A 105 8.93 10.76 -11.33
CA LEU A 105 8.29 12.07 -11.49
C LEU A 105 9.01 13.17 -10.72
N ILE A 106 9.47 12.89 -9.50
CA ILE A 106 10.26 13.82 -8.69
C ILE A 106 11.57 14.18 -9.39
N ASN A 107 12.29 13.18 -9.92
CA ASN A 107 13.53 13.40 -10.66
C ASN A 107 13.30 14.15 -11.98
N PHE A 108 12.20 13.85 -12.69
CA PHE A 108 11.81 14.57 -13.89
C PHE A 108 11.52 16.04 -13.59
N SER A 109 10.70 16.31 -12.58
CA SER A 109 10.38 17.68 -12.12
C SER A 109 11.61 18.46 -11.66
N ARG A 110 12.57 17.79 -10.99
CA ARG A 110 13.86 18.38 -10.64
C ARG A 110 14.60 18.88 -11.87
N ASN A 111 14.68 18.07 -12.93
CA ASN A 111 15.34 18.45 -14.17
C ASN A 111 14.62 19.59 -14.87
N GLU A 112 13.28 19.55 -14.97
CA GLU A 112 12.48 20.62 -15.56
C GLU A 112 12.64 21.94 -14.80
N THR A 113 12.65 21.88 -13.46
CA THR A 113 12.88 23.05 -12.60
C THR A 113 14.25 23.67 -12.87
N HIS A 114 15.29 22.85 -12.97
CA HIS A 114 16.63 23.33 -13.35
C HIS A 114 16.64 23.98 -14.74
N LEU A 115 15.91 23.43 -15.71
CA LEU A 115 15.82 24.01 -17.06
C LEU A 115 15.12 25.37 -17.07
N VAL A 116 13.98 25.49 -16.38
CA VAL A 116 13.23 26.75 -16.25
C VAL A 116 14.10 27.82 -15.61
N LEU A 117 14.72 27.51 -14.48
CA LEU A 117 15.55 28.49 -13.75
C LEU A 117 16.82 28.86 -14.52
N ARG A 118 17.43 27.92 -15.23
CA ARG A 118 18.59 28.21 -16.09
C ARG A 118 18.23 29.17 -17.22
N ARG A 119 17.05 28.99 -17.86
CA ARG A 119 16.56 29.90 -18.91
C ARG A 119 16.20 31.28 -18.37
N GLY A 120 15.57 31.34 -17.20
CA GLY A 120 15.10 32.59 -16.59
C GLY A 120 16.22 33.43 -15.96
N TYR A 121 17.22 32.78 -15.34
CA TYR A 121 18.19 33.46 -14.45
C TYR A 121 19.66 33.30 -14.87
N ASN A 122 19.96 32.55 -15.95
CA ASN A 122 21.29 32.40 -16.54
C ASN A 122 22.44 32.20 -15.52
N ALA A 123 23.32 33.19 -15.35
CA ALA A 123 24.48 33.10 -14.46
C ALA A 123 24.10 32.98 -12.97
N LEU A 124 22.93 33.49 -12.58
CA LEU A 124 22.45 33.51 -11.21
C LEU A 124 21.90 32.15 -10.76
N TYR A 125 21.50 31.29 -11.71
CA TYR A 125 20.96 29.95 -11.44
C TYR A 125 21.91 29.09 -10.58
N ARG A 126 23.24 29.23 -10.76
CA ARG A 126 24.25 28.48 -9.98
C ARG A 126 24.06 28.66 -8.47
N SER A 127 23.62 29.83 -8.03
CA SER A 127 23.38 30.11 -6.62
C SER A 127 22.17 29.35 -6.07
N TYR A 128 21.17 29.06 -6.90
CA TYR A 128 19.94 28.36 -6.50
C TYR A 128 20.05 26.83 -6.57
N GLN A 129 20.99 26.28 -7.36
CA GLN A 129 21.12 24.84 -7.63
C GLN A 129 21.04 23.97 -6.37
N HIS A 130 21.84 24.31 -5.36
CA HIS A 130 21.92 23.52 -4.14
C HIS A 130 20.58 23.50 -3.38
N SER A 131 19.89 24.63 -3.29
CA SER A 131 18.59 24.72 -2.61
C SER A 131 17.50 23.93 -3.35
N ILE A 132 17.50 23.97 -4.68
CA ILE A 132 16.58 23.17 -5.52
C ILE A 132 16.85 21.68 -5.33
N ASP A 133 18.11 21.26 -5.42
CA ASP A 133 18.49 19.86 -5.24
C ASP A 133 18.12 19.34 -3.84
N ARG A 134 18.38 20.14 -2.81
CA ARG A 134 17.99 19.80 -1.44
C ARG A 134 16.48 19.62 -1.32
N PHE A 135 15.68 20.54 -1.86
CA PHE A 135 14.23 20.45 -1.82
C PHE A 135 13.71 19.17 -2.47
N PHE A 136 14.17 18.84 -3.69
CA PHE A 136 13.76 17.61 -4.36
C PHE A 136 14.22 16.33 -3.62
N ASN A 137 15.40 16.34 -3.01
CA ASN A 137 15.84 15.23 -2.16
C ASN A 137 14.96 15.08 -0.91
N GLN A 138 14.52 16.20 -0.30
CA GLN A 138 13.57 16.19 0.81
C GLN A 138 12.19 15.66 0.39
N LEU A 139 11.71 15.99 -0.82
CA LEU A 139 10.45 15.41 -1.32
C LEU A 139 10.51 13.87 -1.41
N LEU A 140 11.68 13.29 -1.71
CA LEU A 140 11.87 11.83 -1.76
C LEU A 140 11.82 11.18 -0.37
N THR A 141 11.96 11.93 0.73
CA THR A 141 11.89 11.40 2.10
C THR A 141 10.48 11.44 2.69
N LEU A 142 9.50 12.00 1.97
CA LEU A 142 8.13 12.10 2.44
C LEU A 142 7.50 10.72 2.65
N THR A 143 6.70 10.62 3.70
CA THR A 143 5.92 9.42 4.02
C THR A 143 4.45 9.77 4.24
N SER A 144 3.56 8.79 4.11
CA SER A 144 2.12 9.00 4.33
C SER A 144 1.77 9.52 5.72
N ARG A 145 2.66 9.34 6.71
CA ARG A 145 2.46 9.78 8.10
C ARG A 145 2.90 11.21 8.35
N THR A 146 3.94 11.68 7.66
CA THR A 146 4.61 12.95 7.98
C THR A 146 4.46 14.01 6.88
N TYR A 147 3.91 13.65 5.72
CA TYR A 147 4.00 14.49 4.52
C TYR A 147 3.52 15.93 4.71
N SER A 148 2.40 16.16 5.41
CA SER A 148 1.85 17.51 5.60
C SER A 148 2.81 18.40 6.40
N GLN A 149 3.32 17.92 7.53
CA GLN A 149 4.26 18.67 8.38
C GLN A 149 5.64 18.85 7.72
N ASP A 150 6.13 17.79 7.08
CA ASP A 150 7.41 17.82 6.39
C ASP A 150 7.39 18.76 5.18
N LEU A 151 6.31 18.74 4.38
CA LEU A 151 6.14 19.64 3.23
C LEU A 151 6.16 21.11 3.65
N HIS A 152 5.46 21.47 4.73
CA HIS A 152 5.51 22.82 5.26
C HIS A 152 6.95 23.26 5.55
N THR A 153 7.70 22.41 6.24
CA THR A 153 9.10 22.66 6.59
C THR A 153 9.98 22.78 5.35
N TYR A 154 9.80 21.89 4.37
CA TYR A 154 10.63 21.86 3.15
C TYR A 154 10.36 23.07 2.23
N VAL A 155 9.11 23.51 2.12
CA VAL A 155 8.73 24.69 1.36
C VAL A 155 9.24 25.96 2.04
N ASP A 156 9.07 26.10 3.36
CA ASP A 156 9.60 27.23 4.14
C ASP A 156 11.13 27.32 4.00
N ASP A 157 11.85 26.22 4.18
CA ASP A 157 13.30 26.12 3.98
C ASP A 157 13.72 26.54 2.56
N LEU A 158 13.03 26.04 1.53
CA LEU A 158 13.30 26.36 0.13
C LEU A 158 13.21 27.87 -0.10
N PHE A 159 12.09 28.49 0.28
CA PHE A 159 11.86 29.90 0.00
C PHE A 159 12.72 30.83 0.86
N ARG A 160 13.06 30.45 2.10
CA ARG A 160 14.05 31.20 2.89
C ARG A 160 15.42 31.22 2.22
N ASN A 161 15.86 30.08 1.71
CA ASN A 161 17.13 30.00 0.98
C ASN A 161 17.09 30.83 -0.32
N ILE A 162 15.99 30.75 -1.07
CA ILE A 162 15.78 31.57 -2.27
C ILE A 162 15.82 33.06 -1.92
N LEU A 163 15.20 33.49 -0.82
CA LEU A 163 15.23 34.88 -0.36
C LEU A 163 16.65 35.31 -0.04
N HIS A 164 17.38 34.49 0.72
CA HIS A 164 18.76 34.77 1.10
C HIS A 164 19.64 34.97 -0.14
N ILE A 165 19.54 34.07 -1.12
CA ILE A 165 20.25 34.16 -2.41
C ILE A 165 19.82 35.43 -3.16
N SER A 166 18.52 35.72 -3.26
CA SER A 166 18.01 36.87 -4.01
C SER A 166 18.41 38.21 -3.39
N LEU A 167 18.68 38.24 -2.08
CA LEU A 167 19.20 39.40 -1.36
C LEU A 167 20.72 39.57 -1.56
N THR A 168 21.50 38.48 -1.46
CA THR A 168 22.96 38.55 -1.64
C THR A 168 23.34 38.95 -3.07
N LEU A 169 22.55 38.51 -4.06
CA LEU A 169 22.77 38.85 -5.47
C LEU A 169 22.55 40.33 -5.80
N ASN A 170 21.69 41.04 -5.05
CA ASN A 170 21.36 42.44 -5.34
C ASN A 170 22.27 43.46 -4.65
N ASP A 171 22.70 43.18 -3.42
CA ASP A 171 23.27 44.23 -2.55
C ASP A 171 24.72 43.98 -2.11
N ASN A 172 25.32 42.81 -2.35
CA ASN A 172 26.67 42.41 -1.87
C ASN A 172 26.95 42.74 -0.37
N LYS A 173 25.90 42.98 0.42
CA LYS A 173 25.98 43.36 1.84
C LYS A 173 25.72 42.15 2.73
N GLN A 174 26.31 42.16 3.92
CA GLN A 174 25.96 41.20 4.97
C GLN A 174 24.50 41.41 5.37
N ILE A 175 23.72 40.32 5.30
CA ILE A 175 22.29 40.32 5.64
C ILE A 175 22.20 40.09 7.16
N SER A 176 21.73 41.10 7.89
CA SER A 176 21.46 40.96 9.33
C SER A 176 20.29 39.98 9.58
N PRO A 177 20.34 39.11 10.60
CA PRO A 177 19.23 38.21 10.96
C PRO A 177 17.91 38.94 11.25
N THR A 178 17.98 40.15 11.82
CA THR A 178 16.82 41.00 12.12
C THR A 178 16.14 41.49 10.84
N TYR A 179 16.94 41.96 9.88
CA TYR A 179 16.47 42.39 8.57
C TYR A 179 15.83 41.24 7.78
N PHE A 180 16.49 40.07 7.74
CA PHE A 180 15.95 38.89 7.08
C PHE A 180 14.60 38.45 7.69
N SER A 181 14.51 38.43 9.02
CA SER A 181 13.28 38.06 9.73
C SER A 181 12.14 39.04 9.48
N CYS A 182 12.44 40.35 9.40
CA CYS A 182 11.47 41.38 9.04
C CYS A 182 10.94 41.17 7.62
N LEU A 183 11.84 40.97 6.65
CA LEU A 183 11.46 40.73 5.26
C LEU A 183 10.61 39.47 5.11
N TRP A 184 11.03 38.37 5.73
CA TRP A 184 10.28 37.11 5.69
C TRP A 184 8.84 37.27 6.19
N ARG A 185 8.64 38.02 7.30
CA ARG A 185 7.32 38.29 7.86
C ARG A 185 6.42 39.09 6.92
N ASN A 186 7.00 39.96 6.10
CA ASN A 186 6.29 40.78 5.13
C ASN A 186 6.08 40.09 3.77
N GLN A 187 6.15 38.75 3.73
CA GLN A 187 5.80 37.92 2.57
C GLN A 187 6.49 38.39 1.26
N PRO A 188 7.82 38.26 1.15
CA PRO A 188 8.59 38.84 0.05
C PRO A 188 8.28 38.19 -1.30
N PHE A 189 7.63 37.03 -1.30
CA PHE A 189 7.16 36.29 -2.47
C PHE A 189 5.63 36.29 -2.59
N ALA A 190 4.94 37.20 -1.91
CA ALA A 190 3.48 37.18 -1.77
C ALA A 190 2.98 35.79 -1.29
N ASN A 191 1.95 35.24 -1.94
CA ASN A 191 1.32 33.98 -1.54
C ASN A 191 1.92 32.73 -2.24
N HIS A 192 2.98 32.87 -3.04
CA HIS A 192 3.54 31.76 -3.82
C HIS A 192 3.99 30.55 -2.98
N PRO A 193 4.69 30.71 -1.83
CA PRO A 193 5.07 29.58 -0.99
C PRO A 193 3.87 28.76 -0.52
N ASN A 194 2.84 29.43 0.01
CA ASN A 194 1.62 28.77 0.51
C ASN A 194 0.83 28.08 -0.61
N LEU A 195 0.78 28.67 -1.80
CA LEU A 195 0.10 28.07 -2.95
C LEU A 195 0.80 26.78 -3.39
N LEU A 196 2.14 26.81 -3.46
CA LEU A 196 2.93 25.62 -3.78
C LEU A 196 2.75 24.52 -2.73
N GLU A 197 2.83 24.88 -1.45
CA GLU A 197 2.62 23.95 -0.33
C GLU A 197 1.26 23.24 -0.43
N LYS A 198 0.16 23.98 -0.58
CA LYS A 198 -1.18 23.41 -0.68
C LYS A 198 -1.37 22.52 -1.90
N GLN A 199 -0.80 22.89 -3.04
CA GLN A 199 -0.86 22.07 -4.25
C GLN A 199 -0.12 20.75 -4.08
N LEU A 200 1.08 20.79 -3.49
CA LEU A 200 1.87 19.59 -3.20
C LEU A 200 1.16 18.72 -2.16
N GLU A 201 0.69 19.31 -1.05
CA GLU A 201 0.00 18.60 0.02
C GLU A 201 -1.23 17.86 -0.50
N SER A 202 -2.09 18.53 -1.27
CA SER A 202 -3.31 17.93 -1.80
C SER A 202 -3.04 16.76 -2.75
N ASN A 203 -2.05 16.88 -3.64
CA ASN A 203 -1.80 15.87 -4.69
C ASN A 203 -0.91 14.73 -4.20
N LEU A 204 0.12 15.03 -3.40
CA LEU A 204 0.94 13.99 -2.77
C LEU A 204 0.16 13.26 -1.69
N GLY A 205 -0.74 13.94 -0.95
CA GLY A 205 -1.64 13.30 0.01
C GLY A 205 -2.51 12.22 -0.65
N LYS A 206 -3.07 12.50 -1.83
CA LYS A 206 -3.82 11.50 -2.62
C LYS A 206 -2.96 10.32 -3.06
N LEU A 207 -1.72 10.57 -3.49
CA LEU A 207 -0.77 9.52 -3.87
C LEU A 207 -0.44 8.60 -2.68
N PHE A 208 -0.20 9.20 -1.50
CA PHE A 208 0.07 8.45 -0.28
C PHE A 208 -1.14 7.65 0.19
N GLN A 209 -2.35 8.21 0.10
CA GLN A 209 -3.58 7.48 0.37
C GLN A 209 -3.74 6.28 -0.56
N LEU A 210 -3.46 6.43 -1.86
CA LEU A 210 -3.51 5.32 -2.82
C LEU A 210 -2.46 4.25 -2.49
N SER A 211 -1.23 4.65 -2.16
CA SER A 211 -0.18 3.73 -1.70
C SER A 211 -0.61 2.93 -0.47
N ASP A 212 -1.17 3.61 0.53
CA ASP A 212 -1.61 2.97 1.77
C ASP A 212 -2.82 2.05 1.52
N LEU A 213 -3.72 2.45 0.63
CA LEU A 213 -4.84 1.63 0.20
C LEU A 213 -4.37 0.32 -0.46
N PHE A 214 -3.36 0.36 -1.35
CA PHE A 214 -2.81 -0.87 -1.92
C PHE A 214 -2.17 -1.79 -0.88
N LYS A 215 -1.45 -1.23 0.11
CA LYS A 215 -0.87 -2.02 1.22
C LYS A 215 -1.97 -2.64 2.09
N LEU A 216 -2.98 -1.88 2.45
CA LEU A 216 -4.12 -2.36 3.23
C LEU A 216 -4.91 -3.45 2.49
N SER A 217 -5.12 -3.30 1.18
CA SER A 217 -5.76 -4.34 0.36
C SER A 217 -4.94 -5.61 0.30
N HIS A 218 -3.61 -5.50 0.24
CA HIS A 218 -2.70 -6.64 0.29
C HIS A 218 -2.78 -7.38 1.64
N GLU A 219 -2.70 -6.63 2.75
CA GLU A 219 -2.88 -7.17 4.11
C GLU A 219 -4.26 -7.81 4.29
N LEU A 220 -5.31 -7.17 3.78
CA LEU A 220 -6.67 -7.69 3.82
C LEU A 220 -6.75 -9.05 3.12
N VAL A 221 -6.27 -9.16 1.87
CA VAL A 221 -6.27 -10.44 1.14
C VAL A 221 -5.54 -11.54 1.91
N GLN A 222 -4.42 -11.22 2.55
CA GLN A 222 -3.67 -12.16 3.38
C GLN A 222 -4.45 -12.61 4.63
N VAL A 223 -5.15 -11.69 5.29
CA VAL A 223 -6.02 -12.03 6.42
C VAL A 223 -7.19 -12.90 5.94
N LEU A 224 -7.81 -12.57 4.81
CA LEU A 224 -8.93 -13.33 4.27
C LEU A 224 -8.56 -14.77 3.92
N SER A 225 -7.40 -14.99 3.29
CA SER A 225 -6.93 -16.35 2.98
C SER A 225 -6.77 -17.22 4.24
N THR A 226 -6.47 -16.61 5.40
CA THR A 226 -6.32 -17.34 6.67
C THR A 226 -7.65 -17.53 7.41
N SER A 227 -8.58 -16.60 7.28
CA SER A 227 -9.86 -16.60 8.02
C SER A 227 -10.75 -17.81 7.71
N VAL A 228 -10.74 -18.32 6.48
CA VAL A 228 -11.57 -19.49 6.11
C VAL A 228 -11.06 -20.78 6.76
N THR A 229 -9.78 -20.81 7.12
CA THR A 229 -9.08 -22.01 7.62
C THR A 229 -9.24 -22.20 9.12
N THR A 230 -9.91 -21.26 9.79
CA THR A 230 -10.19 -21.30 11.24
C THR A 230 -11.66 -21.56 11.53
N ASP A 231 -12.53 -21.64 10.51
CA ASP A 231 -13.93 -22.00 10.68
C ASP A 231 -14.11 -23.52 10.81
N TYR A 232 -14.40 -23.97 12.03
CA TYR A 232 -14.65 -25.38 12.33
C TYR A 232 -15.81 -25.97 11.52
N HIS A 233 -16.86 -25.19 11.22
CA HIS A 233 -17.99 -25.69 10.44
C HIS A 233 -17.57 -26.00 8.99
N CYS A 234 -16.76 -25.11 8.40
CA CYS A 234 -16.16 -25.32 7.09
C CYS A 234 -15.24 -26.55 7.08
N ILE A 235 -14.33 -26.64 8.06
CA ILE A 235 -13.39 -27.77 8.20
C ILE A 235 -14.15 -29.09 8.31
N ASP A 236 -15.16 -29.17 9.17
CA ASP A 236 -15.94 -30.38 9.40
C ASP A 236 -16.71 -30.78 8.15
N SER A 237 -17.36 -29.83 7.47
CA SER A 237 -18.13 -30.08 6.25
C SER A 237 -17.23 -30.56 5.10
N TYR A 238 -16.07 -29.92 4.91
CA TYR A 238 -15.11 -30.33 3.89
C TYR A 238 -14.44 -31.66 4.23
N MET A 239 -14.19 -31.92 5.52
CA MET A 239 -13.66 -33.21 5.98
C MET A 239 -14.65 -34.34 5.67
N GLN A 240 -15.94 -34.11 5.90
CA GLN A 240 -16.98 -35.07 5.56
C GLN A 240 -16.98 -35.39 4.07
N LEU A 241 -16.92 -34.35 3.24
CA LEU A 241 -16.86 -34.47 1.79
C LEU A 241 -15.61 -35.23 1.31
N SER A 242 -14.46 -34.96 1.92
CA SER A 242 -13.15 -35.42 1.44
C SER A 242 -12.69 -36.76 2.01
N TYR A 243 -13.15 -37.14 3.20
CA TYR A 243 -12.62 -38.31 3.93
C TYR A 243 -13.67 -39.35 4.31
N CYS A 244 -14.96 -39.01 4.49
CA CYS A 244 -15.94 -40.00 4.96
C CYS A 244 -16.09 -41.19 3.99
N ASN A 245 -16.06 -40.98 2.67
CA ASN A 245 -16.10 -42.10 1.72
C ASN A 245 -14.87 -43.02 1.87
N LEU A 246 -13.69 -42.43 2.06
CA LEU A 246 -12.42 -43.15 2.22
C LEU A 246 -12.38 -43.96 3.52
N CYS A 247 -12.99 -43.43 4.59
CA CYS A 247 -13.16 -44.14 5.84
C CYS A 247 -13.97 -45.44 5.69
N HIS A 248 -14.83 -45.54 4.67
CA HIS A 248 -15.59 -46.75 4.36
C HIS A 248 -14.96 -47.56 3.22
N ASN A 249 -13.69 -47.30 2.90
CA ASN A 249 -12.96 -47.90 1.80
C ASN A 249 -13.63 -47.69 0.42
N ARG A 250 -14.35 -46.57 0.26
CA ARG A 250 -14.96 -46.14 -1.01
C ARG A 250 -14.19 -44.95 -1.56
N ASN A 251 -13.95 -44.93 -2.86
CA ASN A 251 -13.29 -43.82 -3.54
C ASN A 251 -14.22 -43.14 -4.55
N GLU A 252 -15.41 -42.78 -4.08
CA GLU A 252 -16.41 -42.04 -4.85
C GLU A 252 -16.06 -40.55 -4.85
N LEU A 253 -16.02 -39.94 -6.05
CA LEU A 253 -15.86 -38.50 -6.16
C LEU A 253 -17.09 -37.79 -5.58
N PRO A 254 -16.90 -36.69 -4.85
CA PRO A 254 -18.03 -35.88 -4.40
C PRO A 254 -18.79 -35.25 -5.56
N CYS A 255 -20.09 -35.08 -5.37
CA CYS A 255 -20.92 -34.34 -6.30
C CYS A 255 -20.49 -32.87 -6.35
N LEU A 256 -20.36 -32.31 -7.56
CA LEU A 256 -19.98 -30.91 -7.78
C LEU A 256 -20.89 -29.95 -7.01
N THR A 257 -22.21 -30.16 -7.07
CA THR A 257 -23.19 -29.33 -6.36
C THR A 257 -22.98 -29.33 -4.85
N ASN A 258 -22.70 -30.50 -4.26
CA ASN A 258 -22.47 -30.59 -2.81
C ASN A 258 -21.17 -29.90 -2.40
N CYS A 259 -20.11 -30.07 -3.21
CA CYS A 259 -18.84 -29.37 -3.02
C CYS A 259 -19.01 -27.85 -3.09
N MET A 260 -19.74 -27.34 -4.09
CA MET A 260 -20.02 -25.91 -4.23
C MET A 260 -20.78 -25.36 -3.02
N ASN A 261 -21.83 -26.04 -2.56
CA ASN A 261 -22.60 -25.60 -1.39
C ASN A 261 -21.73 -25.51 -0.12
N ILE A 262 -20.82 -26.46 0.09
CA ILE A 262 -19.89 -26.43 1.22
C ILE A 262 -18.94 -25.25 1.11
N ILE A 263 -18.35 -25.02 -0.06
CA ILE A 263 -17.41 -23.91 -0.23
C ILE A 263 -18.12 -22.56 -0.13
N GLU A 264 -19.34 -22.42 -0.68
CA GLU A 264 -20.17 -21.24 -0.50
C GLU A 264 -20.43 -20.99 1.00
N SER A 265 -20.79 -22.04 1.75
CA SER A 265 -20.96 -21.95 3.21
C SER A 265 -19.68 -21.49 3.92
N CYS A 266 -18.50 -21.96 3.49
CA CYS A 266 -17.21 -21.52 4.04
C CYS A 266 -16.93 -20.03 3.77
N LEU A 267 -17.47 -19.50 2.67
CA LEU A 267 -17.23 -18.14 2.20
C LEU A 267 -18.29 -17.13 2.64
N VAL A 268 -19.39 -17.56 3.28
CA VAL A 268 -20.48 -16.68 3.74
C VAL A 268 -19.93 -15.51 4.56
N ASN A 269 -18.95 -15.77 5.43
CA ASN A 269 -18.34 -14.75 6.28
C ASN A 269 -17.48 -13.74 5.52
N LEU A 270 -17.17 -13.96 4.23
CA LEU A 270 -16.40 -13.01 3.41
C LEU A 270 -17.30 -12.14 2.52
N THR A 271 -18.60 -12.45 2.43
CA THR A 271 -19.54 -11.76 1.53
C THR A 271 -19.69 -10.27 1.85
N PHE A 272 -19.49 -9.86 3.10
CA PHE A 272 -19.55 -8.44 3.51
C PHE A 272 -18.48 -7.57 2.83
N ILE A 273 -17.41 -8.18 2.31
CA ILE A 273 -16.28 -7.48 1.69
C ILE A 273 -16.57 -7.16 0.23
N ASP A 274 -17.54 -7.83 -0.40
CA ASP A 274 -17.79 -7.65 -1.83
C ASP A 274 -18.09 -6.18 -2.16
N ASP A 275 -19.01 -5.55 -1.43
CA ASP A 275 -19.33 -4.13 -1.59
C ASP A 275 -18.10 -3.22 -1.34
N VAL A 276 -17.30 -3.52 -0.32
CA VAL A 276 -16.08 -2.76 0.00
C VAL A 276 -15.05 -2.91 -1.12
N TRP A 277 -14.92 -4.10 -1.69
CA TRP A 277 -13.99 -4.42 -2.76
C TRP A 277 -14.39 -3.77 -4.08
N GLN A 278 -15.68 -3.75 -4.42
CA GLN A 278 -16.16 -3.02 -5.61
C GLN A 278 -15.91 -1.53 -5.48
N ASN A 279 -16.24 -0.92 -4.33
CA ASN A 279 -15.95 0.49 -4.08
C ASN A 279 -14.45 0.80 -4.17
N PHE A 280 -13.58 -0.12 -3.74
CA PHE A 280 -12.13 0.00 -3.89
C PHE A 280 -11.71 0.02 -5.36
N ILE A 281 -12.23 -0.89 -6.18
CA ILE A 281 -11.96 -0.93 -7.63
C ILE A 281 -12.43 0.38 -8.28
N ASP A 282 -13.67 0.80 -8.02
CA ASP A 282 -14.24 2.02 -8.57
C ASP A 282 -13.42 3.26 -8.19
N ALA A 283 -12.92 3.33 -6.95
CA ALA A 283 -12.10 4.45 -6.48
C ALA A 283 -10.73 4.52 -7.19
N ILE A 284 -10.19 3.40 -7.66
CA ILE A 284 -8.92 3.36 -8.40
C ILE A 284 -9.16 3.69 -9.88
N GLU A 285 -10.24 3.18 -10.48
CA GLU A 285 -10.53 3.37 -11.91
C GLU A 285 -10.98 4.81 -12.23
N ASN A 286 -11.72 5.45 -11.32
CA ASN A 286 -12.34 6.76 -11.61
C ASN A 286 -11.43 7.96 -11.38
N VAL A 287 -10.17 7.77 -11.00
CA VAL A 287 -9.33 8.90 -10.59
C VAL A 287 -8.04 9.00 -11.38
N ASP A 288 -7.92 10.13 -12.06
CA ASP A 288 -6.73 10.55 -12.79
C ASP A 288 -5.65 11.12 -11.83
N TYR A 289 -5.23 10.31 -10.86
CA TYR A 289 -4.28 10.72 -9.81
C TYR A 289 -2.95 11.16 -10.42
N PHE A 290 -2.42 10.39 -11.37
CA PHE A 290 -1.08 10.60 -11.91
C PHE A 290 -0.97 11.86 -12.79
N ASN A 291 -1.95 12.14 -13.65
CA ASN A 291 -1.89 13.34 -14.49
C ASN A 291 -1.95 14.62 -13.65
N ASN A 292 -2.67 14.61 -12.53
CA ASN A 292 -2.73 15.76 -11.62
C ASN A 292 -1.40 15.95 -10.87
N ILE A 293 -0.78 14.87 -10.41
CA ILE A 293 0.52 14.91 -9.72
C ILE A 293 1.62 15.38 -10.67
N GLU A 294 1.69 14.84 -11.88
CA GLU A 294 2.67 15.24 -12.89
C GLU A 294 2.55 16.73 -13.23
N LYS A 295 1.33 17.25 -13.41
CA LYS A 295 1.09 18.69 -13.64
C LYS A 295 1.60 19.56 -12.49
N VAL A 296 1.31 19.17 -11.25
CA VAL A 296 1.76 19.94 -10.07
C VAL A 296 3.28 19.89 -9.95
N LEU A 297 3.88 18.70 -10.04
CA LEU A 297 5.33 18.56 -9.94
C LEU A 297 6.06 19.29 -11.08
N SER A 298 5.61 19.17 -12.32
CA SER A 298 6.22 19.89 -13.46
C SER A 298 6.08 21.42 -13.36
N SER A 299 5.07 21.92 -12.64
CA SER A 299 4.87 23.36 -12.44
C SER A 299 5.80 23.99 -11.39
N ILE A 300 6.49 23.21 -10.56
CA ILE A 300 7.33 23.70 -9.45
C ILE A 300 8.31 24.78 -9.92
N GLY A 301 9.01 24.53 -11.03
CA GLY A 301 9.99 25.48 -11.55
C GLY A 301 9.40 26.82 -11.97
N LEU A 302 8.19 26.81 -12.56
CA LEU A 302 7.47 28.03 -12.92
C LEU A 302 7.01 28.77 -11.66
N SER A 303 6.43 28.07 -10.68
CA SER A 303 6.03 28.65 -9.40
C SER A 303 7.19 29.33 -8.67
N ILE A 304 8.37 28.71 -8.66
CA ILE A 304 9.58 29.32 -8.10
C ILE A 304 10.00 30.55 -8.92
N SER A 305 9.97 30.46 -10.25
CA SER A 305 10.33 31.58 -11.11
C SER A 305 9.38 32.77 -10.92
N ASP A 306 8.07 32.54 -10.84
CA ASP A 306 7.07 33.58 -10.61
C ASP A 306 7.24 34.23 -9.24
N ALA A 307 7.58 33.44 -8.21
CA ALA A 307 7.91 33.96 -6.90
C ALA A 307 9.13 34.87 -6.93
N VAL A 308 10.21 34.43 -7.55
CA VAL A 308 11.43 35.23 -7.68
C VAL A 308 11.16 36.50 -8.48
N MET A 309 10.43 36.43 -9.59
CA MET A 309 9.99 37.61 -10.35
C MET A 309 9.13 38.55 -9.51
N THR A 310 8.22 38.02 -8.68
CA THR A 310 7.38 38.81 -7.76
C THR A 310 8.24 39.60 -6.77
N PHE A 311 9.28 38.97 -6.21
CA PHE A 311 10.22 39.65 -5.31
C PHE A 311 10.98 40.80 -6.00
N PHE A 312 11.37 40.61 -7.27
CA PHE A 312 12.08 41.64 -8.04
C PHE A 312 11.15 42.76 -8.57
N ASN A 313 9.92 42.43 -8.99
CA ASN A 313 9.00 43.35 -9.68
C ASN A 313 8.07 44.12 -8.73
N SER A 314 7.48 43.45 -7.76
CA SER A 314 6.48 44.02 -6.84
C SER A 314 7.08 44.18 -5.46
N GLY A 315 7.53 45.40 -5.14
CA GLY A 315 7.58 45.84 -3.74
C GLY A 315 8.57 45.13 -2.81
N GLY A 316 9.54 44.35 -3.33
CA GLY A 316 10.76 44.10 -2.57
C GLY A 316 11.32 45.42 -2.05
N VAL A 317 11.28 46.50 -2.84
CA VAL A 317 11.75 47.84 -2.46
C VAL A 317 10.96 48.46 -1.30
N GLN A 318 9.62 48.41 -1.29
CA GLN A 318 8.81 49.02 -0.21
C GLN A 318 9.02 48.33 1.14
N ASN A 319 9.05 46.99 1.17
CA ASN A 319 9.31 46.25 2.40
C ASN A 319 10.79 46.28 2.81
N LYS A 320 11.72 46.34 1.85
CA LYS A 320 13.15 46.53 2.12
C LYS A 320 13.38 47.86 2.83
N ASP A 321 12.79 48.96 2.38
CA ASP A 321 12.96 50.27 3.02
C ASP A 321 12.42 50.29 4.46
N VAL A 322 11.23 49.72 4.69
CA VAL A 322 10.64 49.57 6.04
C VAL A 322 11.56 48.73 6.94
N CYS A 323 12.07 47.60 6.44
CA CYS A 323 12.91 46.72 7.22
C CYS A 323 14.33 47.28 7.44
N ILE A 324 14.89 48.04 6.49
CA ILE A 324 16.18 48.75 6.64
C ILE A 324 16.07 49.81 7.76
N LEU A 325 14.96 50.55 7.81
CA LEU A 325 14.72 51.53 8.88
C LEU A 325 14.67 50.85 10.26
N THR A 326 13.98 49.71 10.37
CA THR A 326 13.94 48.95 11.64
C THR A 326 15.29 48.36 12.06
N ASP A 327 16.18 48.06 11.11
CA ASP A 327 17.51 47.53 11.40
C ASP A 327 18.45 48.63 11.90
N ARG A 328 18.42 49.83 11.29
CA ARG A 328 19.20 51.00 11.74
C ARG A 328 18.80 51.46 13.14
N THR A 329 17.51 51.51 13.45
CA THR A 329 17.03 51.88 14.81
C THR A 329 17.51 50.93 15.91
N LYS A 330 17.89 49.69 15.56
CA LYS A 330 18.41 48.70 16.51
C LYS A 330 19.93 48.77 16.69
N VAL A 331 20.66 49.17 15.65
CA VAL A 331 22.13 49.36 15.69
C VAL A 331 22.51 50.63 16.47
N ASP A 332 21.67 51.68 16.40
CA ASP A 332 21.98 52.97 17.02
C ASP A 332 21.64 53.08 18.52
N GLY A 333 21.19 51.99 19.18
CA GLY A 333 21.26 51.86 20.64
C GLY A 333 20.62 52.95 21.49
N ASN A 334 19.73 53.78 20.94
CA ASN A 334 18.94 54.74 21.68
C ASN A 334 17.50 54.66 21.24
N TYR A 335 16.67 54.16 22.16
CA TYR A 335 15.22 54.25 22.08
C TYR A 335 14.82 55.71 21.83
N MET A 336 14.37 56.03 20.61
CA MET A 336 13.59 57.23 20.36
C MET A 336 12.13 56.81 20.27
N CYS A 337 11.45 56.88 21.41
CA CYS A 337 10.00 56.94 21.46
C CYS A 337 9.58 58.34 20.99
N ILE A 338 8.72 58.42 19.96
CA ILE A 338 7.49 59.24 19.95
C ILE A 338 6.45 58.47 19.15
#